data_AF-A0A924GYF7-F1
#
_entry.id   AF-A0A924GYF7-F1
#
_cell.length_a   1.000
_cell.length_b   1.000
_cell.length_c   1.000
_cell.angle_alpha   90.00
_cell.angle_beta   90.00
_cell.angle_gamma   90.00
#
_symmetry.space_group_name_H-M   'P 1'
#
loop_
_entity.id
_entity.type
_entity.pdbx_description
1 polymer ?
#
loop_
_entity_poly.entity_id
_entity_poly.type
_entity_poly.pdbx_seq_one_letter_code
_entity_poly.pdbx_strand_id
1 'polypeptide(L)' 'MLCDLGLPGLSGFEVASRLREQPECRGTLLVALSGYGRDDDRRQSQLAGFDHHLTKPVDPEVLAALIEQRRLV' A
#
# COMPACT_ATOMS: atom_id res chain seq x y z
N MET A 1 -3.18 6.80 0.48
CA MET A 1 -2.54 6.65 -0.84
C MET A 1 -2.65 5.20 -1.27
N LEU A 2 -3.12 4.99 -2.50
CA LEU A 2 -3.04 3.69 -3.17
C LEU A 2 -1.80 3.72 -4.07
N CYS A 3 -0.94 2.71 -3.98
CA CYS A 3 0.29 2.65 -4.76
C CYS A 3 0.40 1.30 -5.47
N ASP A 4 0.64 1.34 -6.77
CA ASP A 4 0.89 0.14 -7.56
C ASP A 4 2.30 -0.39 -7.31
N LEU A 5 2.45 -1.71 -7.14
CA LEU A 5 3.78 -2.32 -7.05
C LEU A 5 4.38 -2.61 -8.44
N GLY A 6 3.55 -2.71 -9.48
CA GLY A 6 3.96 -2.96 -10.86
C GLY A 6 4.33 -1.71 -11.65
N LEU A 7 4.78 -0.64 -10.99
CA LEU A 7 5.14 0.61 -11.65
C LEU A 7 6.39 0.44 -12.54
N PRO A 8 6.39 0.91 -13.80
CA PRO A 8 7.60 0.96 -14.61
C PRO A 8 8.55 2.06 -14.09
N GLY A 9 9.85 1.74 -14.03
CA GLY A 9 10.91 2.69 -13.66
C GLY A 9 11.17 2.81 -12.16
N LEU A 10 10.14 3.05 -11.35
CA LEU A 10 10.27 3.19 -9.89
C LEU A 10 9.51 2.07 -9.17
N SER A 11 10.19 1.33 -8.30
CA SER A 11 9.53 0.30 -7.50
C SER A 11 8.57 0.93 -6.49
N GLY A 12 7.32 0.43 -6.42
CA GLY A 12 6.34 0.86 -5.43
C GLY A 12 6.82 0.68 -3.98
N PHE A 13 7.75 -0.25 -3.74
CA PHE A 13 8.41 -0.41 -2.44
C PHE A 13 9.30 0.80 -2.08
N GLU A 14 10.02 1.36 -3.04
CA GLU A 14 10.84 2.55 -2.77
C GLU A 14 9.98 3.79 -2.53
N VAL A 15 8.83 3.88 -3.20
CA VAL A 15 7.85 4.95 -2.94
C VAL A 15 7.40 4.89 -1.48
N ALA A 16 7.08 3.70 -0.97
CA ALA A 16 6.69 3.52 0.42
C ALA A 16 7.79 3.92 1.41
N SER A 17 9.03 3.45 1.19
CA SER A 17 10.17 3.81 2.06
C SER A 17 10.37 5.32 2.14
N ARG A 18 10.41 6.00 0.98
CA ARG A 18 10.59 7.47 0.92
C ARG A 18 9.44 8.24 1.57
N LEU A 19 8.21 7.72 1.51
CA LEU A 19 7.07 8.34 2.20
C LEU A 19 7.15 8.17 3.72
N ARG A 20 7.68 7.05 4.22
CA ARG A 20 7.85 6.83 5.67
C ARG A 20 8.98 7.66 6.28
N GLU A 21 9.96 8.04 5.47
CA GLU A 21 11.03 8.97 5.84
C GLU A 21 10.53 10.42 5.99
N GLN A 22 9.46 10.80 5.29
CA GLN A 22 8.87 12.14 5.36
C GLN A 22 7.95 12.29 6.59
N PRO A 23 8.26 13.17 7.56
CA PRO A 23 7.46 13.36 8.77
C PRO A 23 5.99 13.67 8.50
N GLU A 24 5.72 14.48 7.48
CA GLU A 24 4.39 14.92 7.06
C GLU A 24 3.57 13.76 6.47
N CYS A 25 4.24 12.76 5.91
CA CYS A 25 3.62 11.60 5.27
C CYS A 25 3.56 10.36 6.18
N ARG A 26 4.21 10.37 7.35
CA ARG A 26 4.30 9.21 8.22
C ARG A 26 2.93 8.66 8.64
N GLY A 27 1.95 9.54 8.81
CA GLY A 27 0.56 9.18 9.14
C GLY A 27 -0.30 8.76 7.94
N THR A 28 0.19 8.82 6.71
CA THR A 28 -0.59 8.47 5.53
C THR A 28 -0.93 6.99 5.53
N LEU A 29 -2.21 6.62 5.38
CA LEU A 29 -2.60 5.24 5.09
C LEU A 29 -2.05 4.87 3.71
N LEU A 30 -1.17 3.88 3.65
CA LEU A 30 -0.50 3.44 2.43
C LEU A 30 -0.90 2.00 2.09
N VAL A 31 -1.59 1.84 0.96
CA VAL A 31 -2.11 0.55 0.50
C VAL A 31 -1.42 0.14 -0.80
N ALA A 32 -0.77 -1.03 -0.79
CA ALA A 32 -0.15 -1.62 -1.95
C ALA A 32 -1.20 -2.29 -2.85
N LEU A 33 -1.10 -2.07 -4.16
CA LEU A 33 -1.89 -2.72 -5.20
C LEU A 33 -0.98 -3.60 -6.05
N SER A 34 -1.23 -4.91 -6.09
CA SER A 34 -0.35 -5.87 -6.78
C SER A 34 -1.13 -6.85 -7.65
N GLY A 35 -0.56 -7.29 -8.77
CA GLY A 35 -1.03 -8.48 -9.48
C GLY A 35 -0.54 -9.80 -8.86
N TYR A 36 0.43 -9.72 -7.95
CA TYR A 36 1.05 -10.85 -7.26
C TYR A 36 0.58 -10.89 -5.81
N GLY A 37 0.00 -12.01 -5.40
CA GLY A 37 -0.62 -12.19 -4.08
C GLY A 37 0.10 -13.21 -3.20
N ARG A 38 1.37 -13.51 -3.47
CA ARG A 38 2.12 -14.50 -2.69
C ARG A 38 2.44 -13.93 -1.31
N ASP A 39 2.64 -14.81 -0.33
CA ASP A 39 2.98 -14.40 1.05
C ASP A 39 4.27 -13.56 1.10
N ASP A 40 5.22 -13.83 0.22
CA ASP A 40 6.46 -13.06 0.10
C ASP A 40 6.20 -11.63 -0.38
N ASP A 41 5.29 -11.43 -1.34
CA ASP A 41 4.92 -10.09 -1.85
C ASP A 41 4.25 -9.26 -0.75
N ARG A 42 3.37 -9.91 0.04
CA ARG A 42 2.73 -9.30 1.21
C ARG A 42 3.77 -8.89 2.24
N ARG A 43 4.70 -9.79 2.59
CA ARG A 43 5.78 -9.52 3.55
C ARG A 43 6.67 -8.37 3.08
N GLN A 44 7.07 -8.37 1.81
CA GLN A 44 7.90 -7.29 1.24
C GLN A 44 7.19 -5.95 1.29
N SER A 45 5.88 -5.90 0.97
CA SER A 45 5.12 -4.65 1.06
C SER A 45 5.05 -4.12 2.50
N GLN A 46 4.84 -4.99 3.49
CA GLN A 46 4.83 -4.57 4.90
C GLN A 46 6.20 -4.03 5.33
N LEU A 47 7.29 -4.70 4.96
CA LEU A 47 8.66 -4.25 5.26
C LEU A 47 8.99 -2.91 4.62
N ALA A 48 8.46 -2.62 3.43
CA ALA A 48 8.62 -1.33 2.76
C ALA A 48 7.80 -0.20 3.42
N GLY A 49 6.90 -0.54 4.35
CA GLY A 49 6.10 0.42 5.10
C GLY A 49 4.65 0.56 4.63
N PHE A 50 4.13 -0.37 3.83
CA PHE A 50 2.70 -0.43 3.52
C PHE A 50 1.88 -0.92 4.72
N ASP A 51 0.71 -0.33 4.93
CA ASP A 51 -0.23 -0.74 5.97
C ASP A 51 -1.09 -1.93 5.51
N HIS A 52 -1.46 -1.94 4.22
CA HIS A 52 -2.26 -3.00 3.62
C HIS A 52 -1.73 -3.40 2.24
N HIS A 53 -2.04 -4.63 1.85
CA HIS A 53 -1.73 -5.19 0.53
C HIS A 53 -3.01 -5.77 -0.08
N LEU A 54 -3.41 -5.23 -1.23
CA LEU A 54 -4.56 -5.69 -2.00
C LEU A 54 -4.08 -6.26 -3.35
N THR A 55 -4.63 -7.42 -3.69
CA THR A 55 -4.38 -8.07 -4.97
C THR A 55 -5.40 -7.60 -6.00
N LYS A 56 -4.97 -7.38 -7.24
CA LYS A 56 -5.85 -7.07 -8.36
C LYS A 56 -6.53 -8.35 -8.88
N PRO A 57 -7.79 -8.25 -9.37
CA PRO A 57 -8.67 -7.09 -9.28
C PRO A 57 -9.09 -6.84 -7.82
N VAL A 58 -9.10 -5.56 -7.42
CA VAL A 58 -9.47 -5.18 -6.06
C VAL A 58 -10.99 -5.20 -5.92
N ASP A 59 -11.47 -5.81 -4.84
CA ASP A 59 -12.87 -5.72 -4.42
C ASP A 59 -13.18 -4.28 -3.94
N PRO A 60 -14.12 -3.57 -4.58
CA PRO A 60 -14.52 -2.22 -4.18
C PRO A 60 -15.02 -2.13 -2.73
N GLU A 61 -15.68 -3.17 -2.20
CA GLU A 61 -16.20 -3.18 -0.84
C GLU A 61 -15.05 -3.22 0.19
N VAL A 62 -14.02 -4.03 -0.09
CA VAL A 62 -12.80 -4.10 0.73
C VAL A 62 -12.08 -2.75 0.74
N LEU A 63 -11.95 -2.12 -0.42
CA LEU A 63 -11.31 -0.80 -0.52
C LEU A 63 -12.11 0.29 0.21
N ALA A 64 -13.44 0.29 0.06
CA ALA A 64 -14.32 1.22 0.75
C ALA A 64 -14.22 1.07 2.28
N ALA A 65 -14.20 -0.16 2.78
CA ALA A 65 -14.04 -0.44 4.20
C ALA A 65 -12.72 0.11 4.77
N LEU A 66 -11.61 -0.05 4.04
CA LEU A 66 -10.30 0.49 4.45
C LEU A 66 -10.27 2.02 4.51
N ILE A 67 -10.91 2.68 3.53
CA ILE A 67 -11.00 4.14 3.50
C ILE A 67 -11.85 4.65 4.67
N GLU A 68 -12.99 4.01 4.92
CA GLU A 68 -13.88 4.41 6.02
C GLU A 68 -13.22 4.21 7.39
N GLN A 69 -12.52 3.09 7.60
CA GLN A 69 -11.75 2.84 8.83
C GLN A 69 -10.75 3.97 9.12
N ARG A 70 -10.11 4.53 8.09
CA ARG A 70 -9.14 5.62 8.29
C ARG A 70 -9.78 6.97 8.56
N ARG A 71 -11.03 7.19 8.15
CA ARG A 71 -11.76 8.44 8.42
C ARG A 71 -12.17 8.59 9.90
N LEU A 72 -12.26 7.47 10.62
CA LEU A 72 -12.72 7.40 12.01
C LEU A 72 -11.60 7.58 13.05
N VAL A 73 -10.37 7.84 12.63
CA VAL A 73 -9.17 8.04 13.47
C VAL A 73 -8.41 9.30 13.09
#